data_AF-A0AAV0VJX9-F1
#
_entry.id   AF-A0AAV0VJX9-F1
#
_cell.length_a   1.000
_cell.length_b   1.000
_cell.length_c   1.000
_cell.angle_alpha   90.00
_cell.angle_beta   90.00
_cell.angle_gamma   90.00
#
_symmetry.space_group_name_H-M   'P 1'
#
loop_
_entity.id
_entity.type
_entity.pdbx_description
1 polymer ?
#
loop_
_entity_poly.entity_id
_entity_poly.type
_entity_poly.pdbx_seq_one_letter_code
_entity_poly.pdbx_strand_id
1 'polypeptide(L)'
;MFSTKFLIAFALYSLVLDTASGKPFAEGLIACKRSDPKLDECLLNILRQTKPQLMQGNPELNLPPLDPVHITRVSVYKNLQDIRVTGELSNLTAKGASLITFKSLKVNLRANTWDMVITIPLVTFVTNFDLNVTLNVIPMSVFGNGLCDGKIKDYKTSFMMLYVEAKSQSCTPMQQY
;
A
#
# COMPACT_ATOMS: atom_id res chain seq x y z
N MET A 1 -15.40 1.54 -53.38
CA MET A 1 -14.52 0.36 -53.59
C MET A 1 -13.20 0.63 -52.86
N PHE A 2 -13.20 0.49 -51.53
CA PHE A 2 -11.99 0.72 -50.70
C PHE A 2 -11.08 -0.50 -50.84
N SER A 3 -9.93 -0.30 -51.49
CA SER A 3 -8.96 -1.34 -51.79
C SER A 3 -8.50 -2.06 -50.53
N THR A 4 -8.47 -3.38 -50.55
CA THR A 4 -8.06 -4.28 -49.44
C THR A 4 -6.68 -3.93 -48.87
N LYS A 5 -5.83 -3.28 -49.67
CA LYS A 5 -4.52 -2.76 -49.25
C LYS A 5 -4.61 -1.67 -48.19
N PHE A 6 -5.68 -0.86 -48.20
CA PHE A 6 -5.89 0.23 -47.24
C PHE A 6 -6.28 -0.30 -45.86
N LEU A 7 -7.08 -1.37 -45.80
CA LEU A 7 -7.47 -2.03 -44.55
C LEU A 7 -6.28 -2.74 -43.89
N ILE A 8 -5.40 -3.37 -44.68
CA ILE A 8 -4.18 -4.03 -44.17
C ILE A 8 -3.20 -2.99 -43.60
N ALA A 9 -3.03 -1.86 -44.28
CA ALA A 9 -2.17 -0.78 -43.79
C ALA A 9 -2.71 -0.15 -42.48
N PHE A 10 -4.03 0.02 -42.37
CA PHE A 10 -4.65 0.57 -41.16
C PHE A 10 -4.56 -0.40 -39.98
N ALA A 11 -4.74 -1.71 -40.22
CA ALA A 11 -4.59 -2.75 -39.21
C ALA A 11 -3.15 -2.87 -38.69
N LEU A 12 -2.16 -2.76 -39.58
CA LEU A 12 -0.74 -2.74 -39.19
C LEU A 12 -0.38 -1.45 -38.42
N TYR A 13 -0.99 -0.32 -38.74
CA TYR A 13 -0.77 0.94 -38.03
C TYR A 13 -1.34 0.92 -36.60
N SER A 14 -2.50 0.30 -36.39
CA SER A 14 -3.10 0.17 -35.05
C SER A 14 -2.32 -0.74 -34.09
N LEU A 15 -1.54 -1.71 -34.61
CA LEU A 15 -0.70 -2.59 -33.79
C LEU A 15 0.52 -1.88 -33.16
N VAL A 16 0.82 -0.64 -33.56
CA VAL A 16 1.96 0.14 -33.05
C VAL A 16 1.54 1.09 -31.91
N LEU A 17 0.25 1.28 -31.68
CA LEU A 17 -0.31 2.21 -30.69
C LEU A 17 -0.80 1.51 -29.43
N ASP A 18 -0.01 0.62 -28.84
CA ASP A 18 -0.22 0.14 -27.48
C ASP A 18 1.03 0.39 -26.64
N THR A 19 1.37 1.66 -26.44
CA THR A 19 2.18 2.08 -25.30
C THR A 19 1.26 2.71 -24.28
N ALA A 20 0.77 1.88 -23.34
CA ALA A 20 0.18 2.35 -22.11
C ALA A 20 1.27 3.09 -21.30
N SER A 21 1.54 4.34 -21.68
CA SER A 21 2.48 5.20 -20.97
C SER A 21 1.76 5.82 -19.78
N GLY A 22 1.63 5.03 -18.70
CA GLY A 22 1.32 5.60 -17.40
C GLY A 22 2.42 6.60 -17.04
N LYS A 23 2.04 7.82 -16.64
CA LYS A 23 3.01 8.77 -16.08
C LYS A 23 3.74 8.06 -14.92
N PRO A 24 5.08 8.06 -14.89
CA PRO A 24 5.81 7.40 -13.82
C PRO A 24 5.45 8.07 -12.50
N PHE A 25 5.19 7.25 -11.49
CA PHE A 25 4.85 7.68 -10.13
C PHE A 25 5.91 8.63 -9.52
N ALA A 26 7.15 8.51 -9.99
CA ALA A 26 8.24 9.40 -9.68
C ALA A 26 9.11 9.67 -10.91
N GLU A 27 9.50 10.92 -11.10
CA GLU A 27 10.46 11.31 -12.13
C GLU A 27 11.82 10.61 -11.91
N GLY A 28 12.42 10.11 -12.98
CA GLY A 28 13.72 9.44 -12.94
C GLY A 28 13.72 7.97 -12.51
N LEU A 29 12.55 7.35 -12.27
CA LEU A 29 12.49 5.91 -12.02
C LEU A 29 12.64 5.10 -13.31
N ILE A 30 13.64 4.21 -13.32
CA ILE A 30 13.80 3.21 -14.36
C ILE A 30 13.07 1.94 -13.92
N ALA A 31 12.13 1.46 -14.74
CA ALA A 31 11.40 0.23 -14.46
C ALA A 31 12.32 -1.00 -14.48
N CYS A 32 12.16 -1.89 -13.49
CA CYS A 32 12.88 -3.16 -13.45
C CYS A 32 12.33 -4.16 -14.47
N LYS A 33 13.22 -4.85 -15.18
CA LYS A 33 12.83 -5.96 -16.06
C LYS A 33 12.58 -7.21 -15.22
N ARG A 34 11.45 -7.88 -15.44
CA ARG A 34 11.12 -9.14 -14.73
C ARG A 34 12.13 -10.27 -14.96
N SER A 35 12.82 -10.26 -16.10
CA SER A 35 13.86 -11.23 -16.45
C SER A 35 15.25 -10.88 -15.93
N ASP A 36 15.41 -9.75 -15.22
CA ASP A 36 16.70 -9.33 -14.68
C ASP A 36 17.15 -10.29 -13.58
N PRO A 37 18.35 -10.90 -13.68
CA PRO A 37 18.89 -11.75 -12.61
C PRO A 37 19.11 -10.98 -11.29
N LYS A 38 19.14 -9.64 -11.33
CA LYS A 38 19.27 -8.74 -10.16
C LYS A 38 17.98 -7.99 -9.86
N LEU A 39 16.82 -8.58 -10.17
CA LEU A 39 15.50 -7.99 -9.94
C LEU A 39 15.33 -7.45 -8.51
N ASP A 40 15.76 -8.21 -7.50
CA ASP A 40 15.68 -7.85 -6.08
C ASP A 40 16.41 -6.52 -5.78
N GLU A 41 17.63 -6.37 -6.28
CA GLU A 41 18.44 -5.15 -6.11
C GLU A 41 17.82 -3.97 -6.85
N CYS A 42 17.34 -4.21 -8.07
CA CYS A 42 16.68 -3.19 -8.88
C CYS A 42 15.44 -2.63 -8.16
N LEU A 43 14.55 -3.51 -7.68
CA LEU A 43 13.33 -3.11 -6.98
C LEU A 43 13.64 -2.44 -5.64
N LEU A 44 14.64 -2.93 -4.90
CA LEU A 44 15.09 -2.30 -3.66
C LEU A 44 15.63 -0.88 -3.91
N ASN A 45 16.31 -0.66 -5.04
CA ASN A 45 16.81 0.66 -5.42
C ASN A 45 15.66 1.61 -5.82
N ILE A 46 14.67 1.11 -6.56
CA ILE A 46 13.44 1.86 -6.84
C ILE A 46 12.80 2.31 -5.53
N LEU A 47 12.55 1.40 -4.57
CA LEU A 47 11.94 1.76 -3.29
C LEU A 47 12.71 2.86 -2.55
N ARG A 48 14.04 2.82 -2.58
CA ARG A 48 14.89 3.85 -1.95
C ARG A 48 14.79 5.20 -2.65
N GLN A 49 14.73 5.21 -3.98
CA GLN A 49 14.62 6.44 -4.79
C GLN A 49 13.21 7.03 -4.72
N THR A 50 12.17 6.20 -4.66
CA THR A 50 10.77 6.64 -4.59
C THR A 50 10.38 7.12 -3.19
N LYS A 51 11.05 6.62 -2.14
CA LYS A 51 10.71 6.94 -0.75
C LYS A 51 10.57 8.45 -0.48
N PRO A 52 11.49 9.35 -0.86
CA PRO A 52 11.35 10.78 -0.55
C PRO A 52 10.08 11.39 -1.13
N GLN A 53 9.72 11.01 -2.36
CA GLN A 53 8.51 11.50 -3.02
C GLN A 53 7.25 10.92 -2.36
N LEU A 54 7.28 9.65 -1.95
CA LEU A 54 6.21 9.04 -1.15
C LEU A 54 5.99 9.75 0.18
N MET A 55 7.06 10.21 0.85
CA MET A 55 6.94 10.91 2.12
C MET A 55 6.32 12.30 1.96
N GLN A 56 6.67 13.01 0.89
CA GLN A 56 6.13 14.34 0.59
C GLN A 56 4.70 14.30 0.01
N GLY A 57 4.30 13.16 -0.55
CA GLY A 57 3.06 13.03 -1.30
C GLY A 57 3.20 13.58 -2.73
N ASN A 58 2.12 13.50 -3.49
CA ASN A 58 2.04 14.05 -4.84
C ASN A 58 0.61 14.56 -5.08
N PRO A 59 0.38 15.89 -5.06
CA PRO A 59 -0.93 16.48 -5.30
C PRO A 59 -1.53 16.16 -6.66
N GLU A 60 -0.71 16.00 -7.72
CA GLU A 60 -1.20 15.65 -9.06
C GLU A 60 -1.85 14.26 -9.10
N LEU A 61 -1.40 13.37 -8.20
CA LEU A 61 -1.89 11.99 -8.09
C LEU A 61 -2.86 11.81 -6.91
N ASN A 62 -3.29 12.90 -6.24
CA ASN A 62 -4.07 12.86 -5.00
C ASN A 62 -3.42 11.99 -3.90
N LEU A 63 -2.09 11.97 -3.86
CA LEU A 63 -1.34 11.22 -2.86
C LEU A 63 -0.99 12.13 -1.69
N PRO A 64 -1.58 11.91 -0.50
CA PRO A 64 -1.23 12.68 0.67
C PRO A 64 0.21 12.36 1.11
N PRO A 65 0.85 13.26 1.88
CA PRO A 65 2.09 12.96 2.56
C PRO A 65 1.96 11.71 3.44
N LEU A 66 2.98 10.86 3.42
CA LEU A 66 3.03 9.67 4.29
C LEU A 66 3.81 9.91 5.59
N ASP A 67 4.45 11.07 5.75
CA ASP A 67 5.07 11.49 7.00
C ASP A 67 4.99 13.02 7.20
N PRO A 68 4.18 13.53 8.15
CA PRO A 68 3.24 12.78 8.98
C PRO A 68 2.09 12.19 8.17
N VAL A 69 1.67 10.97 8.51
CA VAL A 69 0.40 10.42 8.03
C VAL A 69 -0.73 10.89 8.94
N HIS A 70 -1.81 11.36 8.32
CA HIS A 70 -3.02 11.79 9.01
C HIS A 70 -4.19 10.90 8.57
N ILE A 71 -4.81 10.22 9.52
CA ILE A 71 -5.98 9.37 9.29
C ILE A 71 -7.10 9.85 10.19
N THR A 72 -8.18 10.32 9.57
CA THR A 72 -9.33 10.91 10.28
C THR A 72 -10.04 9.88 11.15
N ARG A 73 -10.22 8.66 10.63
CA ARG A 73 -11.03 7.63 11.26
C ARG A 73 -10.61 6.24 10.80
N VAL A 74 -10.49 5.30 11.74
CA VAL A 74 -10.26 3.87 11.51
C VAL A 74 -11.17 3.08 12.43
N SER A 75 -12.04 2.25 11.86
CA SER A 75 -12.82 1.29 12.66
C SER A 75 -11.95 0.11 13.06
N VAL A 76 -11.96 -0.21 14.35
CA VAL A 76 -11.28 -1.37 14.92
C VAL A 76 -12.30 -2.48 15.12
N TYR A 77 -12.02 -3.64 14.55
CA TYR A 77 -12.76 -4.86 14.83
C TYR A 77 -11.78 -6.03 14.95
N LYS A 78 -11.69 -6.62 16.14
CA LYS A 78 -10.86 -7.79 16.40
C LYS A 78 -11.66 -8.78 17.23
N ASN A 79 -11.85 -9.98 16.71
CA ASN A 79 -12.46 -11.07 17.45
C ASN A 79 -11.38 -12.12 17.73
N LEU A 80 -10.99 -12.25 18.98
CA LEU A 80 -10.16 -13.32 19.53
C LEU A 80 -11.08 -14.34 20.21
N GLN A 81 -10.53 -15.50 20.59
CA GLN A 81 -11.31 -16.59 21.20
C GLN A 81 -12.15 -16.10 22.40
N ASP A 82 -11.51 -15.43 23.34
CA ASP A 82 -12.14 -15.02 24.60
C ASP A 82 -12.41 -13.51 24.69
N ILE A 83 -12.00 -12.74 23.68
CA ILE A 83 -12.05 -11.28 23.70
C ILE A 83 -12.52 -10.75 22.35
N ARG A 84 -13.54 -9.90 22.36
CA ARG A 84 -13.94 -9.09 21.20
C ARG A 84 -13.61 -7.64 21.46
N VAL A 85 -12.86 -7.01 20.56
CA VAL A 85 -12.55 -5.59 20.57
C VAL A 85 -13.24 -4.91 19.39
N THR A 86 -14.05 -3.90 19.67
CA THR A 86 -14.71 -3.08 18.65
C THR A 86 -14.54 -1.61 19.00
N GLY A 87 -14.43 -0.74 18.00
CA GLY A 87 -14.42 0.70 18.27
C GLY A 87 -13.85 1.51 17.14
N GLU A 88 -13.36 2.69 17.46
CA GLU A 88 -12.85 3.66 16.51
C GLU A 88 -11.55 4.31 17.02
N LEU A 89 -10.61 4.51 16.10
CA LEU A 89 -9.50 5.43 16.27
C LEU A 89 -9.77 6.66 15.42
N SER A 90 -9.63 7.85 15.98
CA SER A 90 -9.82 9.11 15.25
C SER A 90 -8.64 10.05 15.43
N ASN A 91 -8.48 10.98 14.47
CA ASN A 91 -7.40 11.96 14.42
C ASN A 91 -6.02 11.32 14.61
N LEU A 92 -5.81 10.14 14.03
CA LEU A 92 -4.52 9.45 14.10
C LEU A 92 -3.49 10.25 13.31
N THR A 93 -2.45 10.69 14.00
CA THR A 93 -1.26 11.29 13.41
C THR A 93 -0.08 10.42 13.74
N ALA A 94 0.58 9.84 12.72
CA ALA A 94 1.82 9.09 12.92
C ALA A 94 2.98 9.73 12.16
N LYS A 95 4.17 9.69 12.77
CA LYS A 95 5.41 10.30 12.28
C LYS A 95 6.55 9.29 12.32
N GLY A 96 7.50 9.41 11.38
CA GLY A 96 8.73 8.61 11.36
C GLY A 96 8.82 7.60 10.23
N ALA A 97 7.84 7.54 9.32
CA ALA A 97 7.92 6.72 8.12
C ALA A 97 9.11 7.13 7.22
N SER A 98 9.46 8.42 7.21
CA SER A 98 10.63 8.96 6.52
C SER A 98 11.97 8.46 7.06
N LEU A 99 12.00 7.91 8.27
CA LEU A 99 13.22 7.38 8.89
C LEU A 99 13.39 5.86 8.65
N ILE A 100 12.38 5.19 8.10
CA ILE A 100 12.42 3.74 7.82
C ILE A 100 13.49 3.41 6.79
N THR A 101 14.29 2.38 7.03
CA THR A 101 15.31 1.92 6.06
C THR A 101 14.98 0.54 5.51
N PHE A 102 14.94 0.42 4.19
CA PHE A 102 14.81 -0.86 3.49
C PHE A 102 16.16 -1.59 3.48
N LYS A 103 16.25 -2.70 4.22
CA LYS A 103 17.49 -3.49 4.36
C LYS A 103 17.65 -4.48 3.22
N SER A 104 16.62 -5.28 2.95
CA SER A 104 16.64 -6.26 1.87
C SER A 104 15.25 -6.47 1.31
N LEU A 105 15.19 -6.90 0.06
CA LEU A 105 14.00 -7.34 -0.63
C LEU A 105 14.33 -8.64 -1.35
N LYS A 106 13.47 -9.64 -1.26
CA LYS A 106 13.49 -10.85 -2.08
C LYS A 106 12.15 -11.01 -2.76
N VAL A 107 12.15 -11.20 -4.06
CA VAL A 107 10.92 -11.35 -4.85
C VAL A 107 10.93 -12.70 -5.55
N ASN A 108 9.87 -13.47 -5.33
CA ASN A 108 9.63 -14.70 -6.10
C ASN A 108 8.42 -14.49 -6.99
N LEU A 109 8.67 -14.22 -8.27
CA LEU A 109 7.61 -14.02 -9.26
C LEU A 109 6.79 -15.28 -9.57
N ARG A 110 7.31 -16.49 -9.26
CA ARG A 110 6.55 -17.74 -9.46
C ARG A 110 5.58 -18.02 -8.32
N ALA A 111 6.04 -17.74 -7.09
CA ALA A 111 5.23 -17.91 -5.89
C ALA A 111 4.43 -16.65 -5.53
N ASN A 112 4.60 -15.55 -6.27
CA ASN A 112 4.03 -14.24 -5.97
C ASN A 112 4.32 -13.75 -4.54
N THR A 113 5.53 -14.04 -4.04
CA THR A 113 5.96 -13.65 -2.69
C THR A 113 6.95 -12.50 -2.75
N TRP A 114 6.81 -11.59 -1.79
CA TRP A 114 7.69 -10.44 -1.60
C TRP A 114 8.11 -10.39 -0.14
N ASP A 115 9.38 -10.66 0.13
CA ASP A 115 9.96 -10.66 1.46
C ASP A 115 10.83 -9.41 1.66
N MET A 116 10.37 -8.51 2.51
CA MET A 116 11.02 -7.23 2.77
C MET A 116 11.46 -7.14 4.22
N VAL A 117 12.73 -6.81 4.45
CA VAL A 117 13.24 -6.49 5.78
C VAL A 117 13.40 -4.98 5.89
N ILE A 118 12.78 -4.39 6.91
CA ILE A 118 12.89 -2.98 7.21
C ILE A 118 13.37 -2.74 8.64
N THR A 119 14.00 -1.59 8.84
CA THR A 119 14.34 -1.09 10.18
C THR A 119 13.64 0.24 10.42
N ILE A 120 12.97 0.33 11.57
CA ILE A 120 12.19 1.46 12.02
C ILE A 120 12.92 2.07 13.23
N PRO A 121 13.64 3.18 13.06
CA PRO A 121 14.42 3.76 14.17
C PRO A 121 13.52 4.43 15.21
N LEU A 122 12.51 5.18 14.76
CA LEU A 122 11.53 5.82 15.61
C LEU A 122 10.24 6.06 14.82
N VAL A 123 9.12 5.58 15.35
CA VAL A 123 7.78 5.99 14.93
C VAL A 123 7.05 6.51 16.16
N THR A 124 6.40 7.65 16.02
CA THR A 124 5.55 8.23 17.07
C THR A 124 4.15 8.39 16.55
N PHE A 125 3.14 8.09 17.34
CA PHE A 125 1.76 8.32 16.96
C PHE A 125 0.96 8.95 18.10
N VAL A 126 -0.08 9.68 17.74
CA VAL A 126 -1.09 10.24 18.63
C VAL A 126 -2.44 9.99 18.00
N THR A 127 -3.41 9.49 18.76
CA THR A 127 -4.77 9.23 18.28
C THR A 127 -5.76 9.30 19.44
N ASN A 128 -6.99 9.68 19.14
CA ASN A 128 -8.11 9.46 20.04
C ASN A 128 -8.63 8.04 19.83
N PHE A 129 -8.90 7.32 20.90
CA PHE A 129 -9.53 6.01 20.83
C PHE A 129 -10.89 6.05 21.52
N ASP A 130 -11.82 5.25 21.01
CA ASP A 130 -13.08 4.90 21.65
C ASP A 130 -13.28 3.40 21.39
N LEU A 131 -13.04 2.59 22.43
CA LEU A 131 -12.97 1.14 22.33
C LEU A 131 -13.92 0.48 23.33
N ASN A 132 -14.58 -0.58 22.86
CA ASN A 132 -15.33 -1.53 23.66
C ASN A 132 -14.63 -2.90 23.58
N VAL A 133 -14.23 -3.41 24.73
CA VAL A 133 -13.66 -4.75 24.90
C VAL A 133 -14.69 -5.61 25.62
N THR A 134 -15.22 -6.60 24.92
CA THR A 134 -16.15 -7.58 25.48
C THR A 134 -15.41 -8.88 25.72
N LEU A 135 -15.47 -9.39 26.94
CA LEU A 135 -15.02 -10.74 27.26
C LEU A 135 -16.11 -11.71 26.79
N ASN A 136 -15.74 -12.77 26.08
CA ASN A 136 -16.70 -13.77 25.60
C ASN A 136 -17.00 -14.82 26.69
N VAL A 137 -16.02 -15.07 27.58
CA VAL A 137 -16.11 -16.08 28.65
C VAL A 137 -17.03 -15.61 29.79
N ILE A 138 -17.06 -14.31 30.04
CA ILE A 138 -17.98 -13.65 30.96
C ILE A 138 -18.61 -12.49 30.20
N PRO A 139 -19.94 -12.32 30.15
CA PRO A 139 -20.61 -11.28 29.35
C PRO A 139 -20.42 -9.89 29.97
N MET A 140 -19.18 -9.46 30.03
CA MET A 140 -18.74 -8.19 30.60
C MET A 140 -18.08 -7.39 29.48
N SER A 141 -18.52 -6.14 29.35
CA SER A 141 -17.95 -5.18 28.43
C SER A 141 -17.25 -4.08 29.22
N VAL A 142 -16.03 -3.77 28.81
CA VAL A 142 -15.22 -2.66 29.31
C VAL A 142 -15.11 -1.64 28.19
N PHE A 143 -15.52 -0.42 28.50
CA PHE A 143 -15.45 0.71 27.58
C PHE A 143 -14.32 1.63 28.02
N GLY A 144 -13.60 2.16 27.05
CA GLY A 144 -12.55 3.14 27.30
C GLY A 144 -12.45 4.10 26.13
N ASN A 145 -12.38 5.38 26.43
CA ASN A 145 -12.11 6.41 25.46
C ASN A 145 -11.06 7.39 25.99
N GLY A 146 -10.38 8.07 25.08
CA GLY A 146 -9.38 9.07 25.45
C GLY A 146 -8.31 9.26 24.39
N LEU A 147 -7.23 9.93 24.81
CA LEU A 147 -6.06 10.16 23.99
C LEU A 147 -5.04 9.04 24.24
N CYS A 148 -4.49 8.49 23.17
CA CYS A 148 -3.38 7.55 23.19
C CYS A 148 -2.24 8.13 22.37
N ASP A 149 -1.07 8.30 22.99
CA ASP A 149 0.18 8.54 22.30
C ASP A 149 1.18 7.41 22.56
N GLY A 150 2.01 7.13 21.57
CA GLY A 150 2.96 6.02 21.63
C GLY A 150 4.21 6.28 20.81
N LYS A 151 5.30 5.61 21.22
CA LYS A 151 6.59 5.66 20.54
C LYS A 151 7.12 4.24 20.36
N ILE A 152 7.48 3.89 19.13
CA ILE A 152 8.12 2.63 18.75
C ILE A 152 9.54 2.97 18.35
N LYS A 153 10.54 2.36 18.99
CA LYS A 153 11.96 2.61 18.73
C LYS A 153 12.69 1.33 18.33
N ASP A 154 13.70 1.48 17.48
CA ASP A 154 14.69 0.45 17.12
C ASP A 154 14.08 -0.92 16.77
N TYR A 155 12.97 -0.88 16.04
CA TYR A 155 12.24 -2.08 15.68
C TYR A 155 12.72 -2.60 14.32
N LYS A 156 13.04 -3.89 14.27
CA LYS A 156 13.38 -4.60 13.03
C LYS A 156 12.27 -5.58 12.73
N THR A 157 11.77 -5.56 11.50
CA THR A 157 10.66 -6.42 11.11
C THR A 157 10.82 -6.91 9.67
N SER A 158 10.30 -8.10 9.44
CA SER A 158 10.23 -8.73 8.13
C SER A 158 8.76 -8.79 7.72
N PHE A 159 8.46 -8.27 6.53
CA PHE A 159 7.14 -8.34 5.92
C PHE A 159 7.20 -9.34 4.78
N MET A 160 6.36 -10.37 4.85
CA MET A 160 6.09 -11.26 3.72
C MET A 160 4.74 -10.85 3.15
N MET A 161 4.74 -10.29 1.96
CA MET A 161 3.50 -10.05 1.21
C MET A 161 3.28 -11.17 0.22
N LEU A 162 2.10 -11.77 0.30
CA LEU A 162 1.57 -12.70 -0.68
C LEU A 162 0.63 -11.93 -1.58
N TYR A 163 0.98 -11.80 -2.85
CA TYR A 163 0.08 -11.24 -3.83
C TYR A 163 -0.89 -12.33 -4.31
N VAL A 164 -2.16 -12.15 -4.00
CA VAL A 164 -3.25 -12.96 -4.55
C VAL A 164 -3.92 -12.13 -5.63
N GLU A 165 -3.91 -12.64 -6.86
CA GLU A 165 -4.71 -12.05 -7.94
C GLU A 165 -6.18 -12.16 -7.57
N ALA A 166 -6.77 -11.03 -7.16
CA ALA A 166 -8.22 -10.90 -7.17
C ALA A 166 -8.64 -10.94 -8.64
N LYS A 167 -9.29 -12.02 -9.07
CA LYS A 167 -10.03 -12.01 -10.34
C LYS A 167 -11.09 -10.93 -10.22
N SER A 168 -10.88 -9.78 -10.86
CA SER A 168 -11.93 -8.79 -11.01
C SER A 168 -13.00 -9.39 -11.91
N GLN A 169 -14.13 -9.81 -11.34
CA GLN A 169 -15.37 -9.80 -12.10
C GLN A 169 -15.63 -8.33 -12.40
N SER A 170 -15.63 -8.00 -13.70
CA SER A 170 -15.91 -6.69 -14.26
C SER A 170 -16.96 -5.94 -13.43
N CYS A 171 -16.59 -4.82 -12.81
CA CYS A 171 -17.56 -3.86 -12.32
C CYS A 171 -18.35 -3.34 -13.52
N THR A 172 -19.47 -3.98 -13.86
CA THR A 172 -20.44 -3.43 -14.81
C THR A 172 -21.07 -2.19 -14.17
N PRO A 173 -21.11 -1.04 -14.86
CA PRO A 173 -21.73 0.16 -14.31
C PRO A 173 -23.19 -0.10 -13.98
N MET A 174 -23.63 0.34 -12.80
CA MET A 174 -25.05 0.36 -12.44
C MET A 174 -25.80 1.19 -13.48
N GLN A 175 -26.67 0.56 -14.26
CA GLN A 175 -27.69 1.29 -15.01
C GLN A 175 -28.65 1.90 -14.00
N GLN A 176 -28.71 3.23 -13.96
CA GLN A 176 -29.73 3.98 -13.27
C GLN A 176 -31.09 3.66 -13.91
N TYR A 177 -32.10 3.40 -13.07
CA TYR A 177 -33.51 3.35 -13.46
C TYR A 177 -34.23 4.55 -12.84
#